data_AF-A0A2V9TSZ5-F1
#
_entry.id   AF-A0A2V9TSZ5-F1
#
_cell.length_a   1.000
_cell.length_b   1.000
_cell.length_c   1.000
_cell.angle_alpha   90.00
_cell.angle_beta   90.00
_cell.angle_gamma   90.00
#
_symmetry.space_group_name_H-M   'P 1'
#
loop_
_entity.id
_entity.type
_entity.pdbx_description
1 polymer ?
#
loop_
_entity_poly.entity_id
_entity_poly.type
_entity_poly.pdbx_seq_one_letter_code
_entity_poly.pdbx_strand_id
1 'polypeptide(L)'
;MATPSVTSNAAKNTTNNVIYTHQFHAEAHVLSGELKTPIEQRIEKHARVALKNERGGHLTRFLEDVSIEGLVYFRNGFTRVSGGESLKHKAWVTLSTSVMEGLNVFEILTADRVVSQVSTEHTRDEHGHVPRVTFLGTQFVNLRLCGFPITVTLDLNVCGDKPTGDQSYLTNMDFLRDTRKRVDRIANCGFLPEAVKKQYDNRLGEIDRLPNREGEKKITCSLVKSIKVEHEKQIPGLEIIENVLVLRDFGAVSFGEVEVGLEAATAANEFRRPNPEPHNGHHQPSSMSNYFEVTMLNMELGCVGSGSVKVGQSKTNGQTSP
;
A
#
# COMPACT_ATOMS: atom_id res chain seq x y z
N MET A 1 -31.79 3.52 14.56
CA MET A 1 -31.47 4.43 13.44
C MET A 1 -30.87 5.69 14.04
N ALA A 2 -29.55 5.88 13.92
CA ALA A 2 -28.88 7.10 14.35
C ALA A 2 -28.73 8.01 13.11
N THR A 3 -29.24 9.23 13.20
CA THR A 3 -29.02 10.29 12.22
C THR A 3 -27.54 10.68 12.21
N PRO A 4 -26.89 10.80 11.04
CA PRO A 4 -25.52 11.30 10.99
C PRO A 4 -25.55 12.82 11.24
N SER A 5 -24.87 13.27 12.29
CA SER A 5 -24.61 14.69 12.54
C SER A 5 -23.75 15.26 11.41
N VAL A 6 -24.22 16.34 10.79
CA VAL A 6 -23.53 17.06 9.70
C VAL A 6 -22.60 18.11 10.34
N THR A 7 -21.29 17.89 10.24
CA THR A 7 -20.27 18.91 10.52
C THR A 7 -19.39 19.07 9.29
N SER A 8 -19.17 20.33 8.90
CA SER A 8 -18.32 20.76 7.77
C SER A 8 -16.83 20.63 8.14
N ASN A 9 -15.99 20.14 7.21
CA ASN A 9 -14.55 19.91 7.40
C ASN A 9 -13.67 21.11 6.97
N ALA A 10 -14.23 22.31 7.06
CA ALA A 10 -13.57 23.58 6.75
C ALA A 10 -12.75 24.08 7.93
N ALA A 11 -11.43 24.24 7.77
CA ALA A 11 -10.54 24.80 8.80
C ALA A 11 -10.10 26.23 8.45
N LYS A 12 -10.41 27.22 9.30
CA LYS A 12 -9.96 28.61 9.16
C LYS A 12 -8.54 28.78 9.68
N ASN A 13 -7.62 29.28 8.85
CA ASN A 13 -6.32 29.75 9.32
C ASN A 13 -6.40 31.22 9.78
N THR A 14 -6.08 31.47 11.05
CA THR A 14 -6.22 32.77 11.75
C THR A 14 -5.29 33.88 11.26
N THR A 15 -4.31 33.58 10.41
CA THR A 15 -3.38 34.60 9.89
C THR A 15 -3.75 35.16 8.52
N ASN A 16 -4.54 34.46 7.68
CA ASN A 16 -4.82 34.90 6.29
C ASN A 16 -6.26 34.68 5.79
N ASN A 17 -7.22 34.29 6.63
CA ASN A 17 -8.63 34.08 6.23
C ASN A 17 -8.85 32.99 5.15
N VAL A 18 -7.84 32.16 4.87
CA VAL A 18 -7.94 31.01 3.95
C VAL A 18 -8.57 29.83 4.68
N ILE A 19 -9.57 29.20 4.05
CA ILE A 19 -10.28 28.04 4.59
C ILE A 19 -9.81 26.81 3.84
N TYR A 20 -8.98 26.00 4.48
CA TYR A 20 -8.55 24.76 3.84
C TYR A 20 -9.61 23.67 3.98
N THR A 21 -9.80 22.92 2.91
CA THR A 21 -10.64 21.72 2.81
C THR A 21 -9.78 20.50 2.51
N HIS A 22 -10.24 19.33 2.94
CA HIS A 22 -9.52 18.08 2.75
C HIS A 22 -10.44 16.98 2.24
N GLN A 23 -9.96 16.26 1.22
CA GLN A 23 -10.61 15.09 0.68
C GLN A 23 -9.88 13.82 1.14
N PHE A 24 -10.59 12.99 1.88
CA PHE A 24 -10.09 11.72 2.37
C PHE A 24 -10.18 10.66 1.28
N HIS A 25 -9.07 9.97 1.02
CA HIS A 25 -9.03 8.83 0.11
C HIS A 25 -8.36 7.62 0.78
N ALA A 26 -9.11 6.54 0.98
CA ALA A 26 -8.57 5.28 1.47
C ALA A 26 -9.23 4.09 0.79
N GLU A 27 -8.48 3.02 0.55
CA GLU A 27 -8.99 1.76 0.04
C GLU A 27 -8.28 0.59 0.72
N ALA A 28 -9.00 -0.47 1.04
CA ALA A 28 -8.44 -1.72 1.56
C ALA A 28 -9.18 -2.93 0.99
N HIS A 29 -8.44 -4.03 0.78
CA HIS A 29 -8.98 -5.36 0.47
C HIS A 29 -8.02 -6.44 0.98
N VAL A 30 -8.54 -7.63 1.29
CA VAL A 30 -7.75 -8.70 1.95
C VAL A 30 -7.03 -9.59 0.96
N LEU A 31 -7.67 -9.90 -0.17
CA LEU A 31 -7.16 -10.82 -1.19
C LEU A 31 -7.56 -10.30 -2.57
N SER A 32 -6.65 -10.44 -3.54
CA SER A 32 -6.94 -10.30 -4.97
C SER A 32 -5.87 -11.02 -5.79
N GLY A 33 -6.14 -11.31 -7.06
CA GLY A 33 -5.17 -12.02 -7.88
C GLY A 33 -5.80 -12.70 -9.09
N GLU A 34 -5.05 -13.64 -9.66
CA GLU A 34 -5.43 -14.46 -10.78
C GLU A 34 -4.69 -15.80 -10.67
N LEU A 35 -5.43 -16.90 -10.67
CA LEU A 35 -4.92 -18.25 -10.83
C LEU A 35 -5.08 -18.66 -12.30
N LYS A 36 -4.09 -19.36 -12.84
CA LYS A 36 -4.03 -19.82 -14.23
C LYS A 36 -3.96 -21.33 -14.34
N THR A 37 -3.24 -21.98 -13.42
CA THR A 37 -3.22 -23.45 -13.29
C THR A 37 -3.33 -23.85 -11.82
N PRO A 38 -3.93 -25.00 -11.50
CA PRO A 38 -4.68 -25.89 -12.39
C PRO A 38 -6.05 -25.32 -12.83
N ILE A 39 -6.45 -24.17 -12.27
CA ILE A 39 -7.76 -23.53 -12.53
C ILE A 39 -7.51 -22.10 -13.00
N GLU A 40 -8.21 -21.70 -14.06
CA GLU A 40 -8.22 -20.33 -14.56
C GLU A 40 -9.31 -19.54 -13.82
N GLN A 41 -8.90 -18.76 -12.82
CA GLN A 41 -9.81 -18.01 -11.98
C GLN A 41 -9.23 -16.66 -11.58
N ARG A 42 -9.96 -15.60 -11.92
CA ARG A 42 -9.71 -14.27 -11.37
C ARG A 42 -10.23 -14.18 -9.93
N ILE A 43 -9.38 -13.72 -9.02
CA ILE A 43 -9.75 -13.44 -7.63
C ILE A 43 -10.03 -11.94 -7.52
N GLU A 44 -11.31 -11.59 -7.44
CA GLU A 44 -11.74 -10.20 -7.23
C GLU A 44 -11.29 -9.68 -5.85
N LYS A 45 -11.35 -8.35 -5.67
CA LYS A 45 -10.96 -7.72 -4.40
C LYS A 45 -11.89 -8.13 -3.26
N HIS A 46 -11.46 -9.10 -2.46
CA HIS A 46 -12.22 -9.61 -1.32
C HIS A 46 -12.23 -8.62 -0.16
N ALA A 47 -13.39 -8.54 0.51
CA ALA A 47 -13.67 -7.60 1.59
C ALA A 47 -13.34 -6.14 1.24
N ARG A 48 -13.45 -5.71 -0.03
CA ARG A 48 -13.06 -4.35 -0.44
C ARG A 48 -13.88 -3.28 0.26
N VAL A 49 -13.23 -2.26 0.80
CA VAL A 49 -13.86 -1.03 1.28
C VAL A 49 -13.10 0.19 0.78
N ALA A 50 -13.79 1.29 0.49
CA ALA A 50 -13.18 2.52 0.03
C ALA A 50 -13.88 3.76 0.58
N LEU A 51 -13.09 4.76 0.97
CA LEU A 51 -13.50 6.09 1.38
C LEU A 51 -13.02 7.08 0.32
N LYS A 52 -13.92 7.87 -0.24
CA LYS A 52 -13.63 8.89 -1.26
C LYS A 52 -14.55 10.10 -1.09
N ASN A 53 -14.33 10.91 -0.07
CA ASN A 53 -15.19 12.08 0.19
C ASN A 53 -14.50 13.13 1.07
N GLU A 54 -15.09 14.31 1.13
CA GLU A 54 -14.62 15.43 1.97
C GLU A 54 -15.00 15.28 3.44
N ARG A 55 -16.02 14.47 3.77
CA ARG A 55 -16.59 14.35 5.13
C ARG A 55 -15.78 13.44 6.04
N GLY A 56 -14.93 12.58 5.46
CA GLY A 56 -14.32 11.47 6.15
C GLY A 56 -15.35 10.39 6.49
N GLY A 57 -15.18 9.76 7.64
CA GLY A 57 -16.05 8.71 8.15
C GLY A 57 -15.28 7.42 8.46
N HIS A 58 -16.03 6.37 8.76
CA HIS A 58 -15.51 5.06 9.13
C HIS A 58 -16.30 3.98 8.42
N LEU A 59 -15.62 3.13 7.64
CA LEU A 59 -16.25 2.04 6.91
C LEU A 59 -15.49 0.76 7.19
N THR A 60 -16.22 -0.34 7.34
CA THR A 60 -15.67 -1.68 7.58
C THR A 60 -16.33 -2.71 6.68
N ARG A 61 -15.59 -3.75 6.32
CA ARG A 61 -16.14 -4.95 5.68
C ARG A 61 -15.48 -6.20 6.23
N PHE A 62 -16.21 -7.30 6.20
CA PHE A 62 -15.81 -8.55 6.81
C PHE A 62 -16.20 -9.74 5.92
N LEU A 63 -15.39 -10.80 5.96
CA LEU A 63 -15.60 -12.09 5.30
C LEU A 63 -15.09 -13.20 6.21
N GLU A 64 -15.73 -14.37 6.14
CA GLU A 64 -15.36 -15.58 6.89
C GLU A 64 -15.24 -16.77 5.93
N ASP A 65 -14.41 -17.74 6.30
CA ASP A 65 -14.24 -19.06 5.69
C ASP A 65 -14.19 -19.03 4.16
N VAL A 66 -13.23 -18.26 3.63
CA VAL A 66 -13.02 -18.14 2.18
C VAL A 66 -12.01 -19.17 1.73
N SER A 67 -12.43 -20.00 0.78
CA SER A 67 -11.56 -20.95 0.06
C SER A 67 -11.65 -20.68 -1.44
N ILE A 68 -10.50 -20.48 -2.07
CA ILE A 68 -10.36 -20.42 -3.52
C ILE A 68 -9.91 -21.80 -3.97
N GLU A 69 -10.87 -22.66 -4.31
CA GLU A 69 -10.63 -24.00 -4.86
C GLU A 69 -9.70 -24.89 -4.00
N GLY A 70 -9.66 -24.63 -2.68
CA GLY A 70 -8.75 -25.32 -1.76
C GLY A 70 -7.27 -24.94 -1.90
N LEU A 71 -6.93 -24.01 -2.80
CA LEU A 71 -5.57 -23.59 -3.11
C LEU A 71 -5.11 -22.42 -2.23
N VAL A 72 -6.02 -21.46 -2.02
CA VAL A 72 -5.82 -20.32 -1.13
C VAL A 72 -7.00 -20.28 -0.17
N TYR A 73 -6.71 -20.34 1.12
CA TYR A 73 -7.71 -20.30 2.17
C TYR A 73 -7.37 -19.22 3.20
N PHE A 74 -8.40 -18.58 3.75
CA PHE A 74 -8.28 -17.82 4.98
C PHE A 74 -9.55 -17.91 5.82
N ARG A 75 -9.39 -17.87 7.13
CA ARG A 75 -10.49 -18.00 8.08
C ARG A 75 -11.29 -16.72 8.22
N ASN A 76 -10.62 -15.59 8.44
CA ASN A 76 -11.29 -14.28 8.58
C ASN A 76 -10.58 -13.22 7.73
N GLY A 77 -11.36 -12.36 7.10
CA GLY A 77 -10.88 -11.19 6.39
C GLY A 77 -11.61 -9.95 6.87
N PHE A 78 -10.89 -8.96 7.39
CA PHE A 78 -11.44 -7.70 7.86
C PHE A 78 -10.74 -6.52 7.19
N THR A 79 -11.52 -5.57 6.70
CA THR A 79 -11.00 -4.29 6.21
C THR A 79 -11.67 -3.14 6.91
N ARG A 80 -10.90 -2.06 7.04
CA ARG A 80 -11.36 -0.81 7.65
C ARG A 80 -10.68 0.36 6.97
N VAL A 81 -11.46 1.38 6.67
CA VAL A 81 -10.95 2.69 6.29
C VAL A 81 -11.55 3.75 7.20
N SER A 82 -10.76 4.78 7.52
CA SER A 82 -11.21 5.91 8.32
C SER A 82 -10.59 7.20 7.83
N GLY A 83 -11.37 8.28 7.89
CA GLY A 83 -10.90 9.63 7.61
C GLY A 83 -11.54 10.59 8.61
N GLY A 84 -10.76 11.50 9.17
CA GLY A 84 -11.32 12.51 10.05
C GLY A 84 -10.30 13.52 10.54
N GLU A 85 -10.79 14.41 11.37
CA GLU A 85 -10.03 15.47 11.98
C GLU A 85 -9.36 15.03 13.28
N SER A 86 -8.04 15.17 13.37
CA SER A 86 -7.30 15.01 14.60
C SER A 86 -7.29 16.31 15.39
N LEU A 87 -8.04 16.36 16.49
CA LEU A 87 -8.05 17.51 17.41
C LEU A 87 -6.69 17.70 18.10
N LYS A 88 -5.97 16.60 18.34
CA LYS A 88 -4.65 16.61 19.00
C LYS A 88 -3.56 17.21 18.13
N HIS A 89 -3.55 16.84 16.84
CA HIS A 89 -2.49 17.22 15.91
C HIS A 89 -2.90 18.39 14.99
N LYS A 90 -4.14 18.87 15.10
CA LYS A 90 -4.73 19.88 14.19
C LYS A 90 -4.48 19.51 12.72
N ALA A 91 -4.75 18.25 12.40
CA ALA A 91 -4.46 17.63 11.11
C ALA A 91 -5.68 16.86 10.60
N TRP A 92 -5.69 16.53 9.32
CA TRP A 92 -6.59 15.51 8.76
C TRP A 92 -5.84 14.19 8.70
N VAL A 93 -6.46 13.15 9.22
CA VAL A 93 -5.88 11.81 9.31
C VAL A 93 -6.70 10.85 8.49
N THR A 94 -6.02 10.11 7.62
CA THR A 94 -6.60 9.01 6.86
C THR A 94 -5.93 7.71 7.33
N LEU A 95 -6.71 6.64 7.47
CA LEU A 95 -6.26 5.32 7.87
C LEU A 95 -6.87 4.28 6.94
N SER A 96 -6.04 3.36 6.45
CA SER A 96 -6.48 2.15 5.74
C SER A 96 -5.89 0.92 6.42
N THR A 97 -6.72 -0.09 6.65
CA THR A 97 -6.34 -1.33 7.33
C THR A 97 -6.95 -2.53 6.62
N SER A 98 -6.14 -3.56 6.39
CA SER A 98 -6.55 -4.87 5.90
C SER A 98 -5.95 -5.95 6.81
N VAL A 99 -6.80 -6.83 7.32
CA VAL A 99 -6.44 -7.92 8.23
C VAL A 99 -6.92 -9.22 7.61
N MET A 100 -6.03 -10.19 7.54
CA MET A 100 -6.35 -11.57 7.17
C MET A 100 -5.89 -12.49 8.28
N GLU A 101 -6.73 -13.42 8.70
CA GLU A 101 -6.44 -14.41 9.75
C GLU A 101 -6.58 -15.83 9.21
N GLY A 102 -5.69 -16.72 9.67
CA GLY A 102 -5.64 -18.12 9.26
C GLY A 102 -5.35 -18.31 7.77
N LEU A 103 -4.39 -17.54 7.22
CA LEU A 103 -3.97 -17.66 5.83
C LEU A 103 -3.29 -19.00 5.59
N ASN A 104 -3.64 -19.65 4.49
CA ASN A 104 -2.99 -20.83 3.94
C ASN A 104 -2.91 -20.72 2.41
N VAL A 105 -1.71 -20.86 1.86
CA VAL A 105 -1.45 -20.94 0.41
C VAL A 105 -0.76 -22.27 0.14
N PHE A 106 -1.46 -23.18 -0.53
CA PHE A 106 -1.00 -24.52 -0.91
C PHE A 106 -0.41 -25.37 0.23
N GLU A 107 -0.80 -25.15 1.50
CA GLU A 107 -0.18 -25.76 2.69
C GLU A 107 1.32 -25.43 2.86
N ILE A 108 1.87 -24.53 2.04
CA ILE A 108 3.28 -24.19 1.99
C ILE A 108 3.52 -22.89 2.77
N LEU A 109 2.78 -21.83 2.46
CA LEU A 109 2.88 -20.55 3.16
C LEU A 109 1.65 -20.36 4.05
N THR A 110 1.86 -20.27 5.36
CA THR A 110 0.76 -20.08 6.31
C THR A 110 1.04 -18.94 7.27
N ALA A 111 -0.01 -18.30 7.77
CA ALA A 111 0.11 -17.28 8.81
C ALA A 111 -1.16 -17.21 9.65
N ASP A 112 -1.00 -17.06 10.97
CA ASP A 112 -2.16 -16.89 11.86
C ASP A 112 -2.81 -15.53 11.61
N ARG A 113 -2.00 -14.49 11.33
CA ARG A 113 -2.51 -13.15 11.03
C ARG A 113 -1.54 -12.34 10.17
N VAL A 114 -2.08 -11.67 9.16
CA VAL A 114 -1.38 -10.69 8.32
C VAL A 114 -2.13 -9.36 8.42
N VAL A 115 -1.45 -8.29 8.79
CA VAL A 115 -2.04 -6.95 8.92
C VAL A 115 -1.28 -5.99 8.01
N SER A 116 -2.00 -5.36 7.09
CA SER A 116 -1.57 -4.20 6.32
C SER A 116 -2.22 -2.96 6.94
N GLN A 117 -1.41 -1.97 7.32
CA GLN A 117 -1.94 -0.72 7.85
C GLN A 117 -1.09 0.45 7.39
N VAL A 118 -1.75 1.45 6.80
CA VAL A 118 -1.12 2.71 6.41
C VAL A 118 -1.99 3.87 6.87
N SER A 119 -1.34 4.90 7.41
CA SER A 119 -1.99 6.13 7.81
C SER A 119 -1.22 7.34 7.29
N THR A 120 -1.97 8.34 6.85
CA THR A 120 -1.45 9.63 6.41
C THR A 120 -2.02 10.76 7.26
N GLU A 121 -1.19 11.75 7.55
CA GLU A 121 -1.54 12.95 8.30
C GLU A 121 -1.19 14.19 7.48
N HIS A 122 -2.20 15.00 7.15
CA HIS A 122 -2.06 16.28 6.46
C HIS A 122 -2.25 17.44 7.45
N THR A 123 -1.26 18.32 7.55
CA THR A 123 -1.38 19.55 8.35
C THR A 123 -2.39 20.51 7.73
N ARG A 124 -3.00 21.39 8.55
CA ARG A 124 -4.02 22.36 8.11
C ARG A 124 -3.43 23.73 7.75
N ASP A 125 -2.13 23.78 7.50
CA ASP A 125 -1.41 24.97 7.09
C ASP A 125 -1.13 24.95 5.58
N GLU A 126 -0.44 25.97 5.11
CA GLU A 126 0.01 26.09 3.71
C GLU A 126 0.98 24.98 3.27
N HIS A 127 1.46 24.16 4.21
CA HIS A 127 2.34 23.02 3.97
C HIS A 127 1.61 21.69 4.23
N GLY A 128 0.31 21.61 3.93
CA GLY A 128 -0.54 20.45 4.14
C GLY A 128 -0.66 19.47 2.96
N HIS A 129 0.03 19.70 1.84
CA HIS A 129 -0.17 18.95 0.60
C HIS A 129 0.55 17.60 0.60
N VAL A 130 1.73 17.51 1.20
CA VAL A 130 2.44 16.24 1.40
C VAL A 130 2.13 15.70 2.79
N PRO A 131 1.58 14.49 2.95
CA PRO A 131 1.31 13.96 4.27
C PRO A 131 2.56 13.44 4.95
N ARG A 132 2.54 13.43 6.27
CA ARG A 132 3.35 12.46 7.03
C ARG A 132 2.70 11.08 6.87
N VAL A 133 3.49 10.06 6.51
CA VAL A 133 3.01 8.67 6.41
C VAL A 133 3.53 7.83 7.58
N THR A 134 2.76 6.85 8.02
CA THR A 134 3.22 5.80 8.93
C THR A 134 2.60 4.45 8.57
N PHE A 135 3.37 3.38 8.79
CA PHE A 135 2.95 1.99 8.61
C PHE A 135 2.70 1.28 9.95
N LEU A 136 2.59 2.05 11.04
CA LEU A 136 2.36 1.52 12.37
C LEU A 136 1.08 0.68 12.42
N GLY A 137 1.20 -0.55 12.92
CA GLY A 137 0.13 -1.57 12.93
C GLY A 137 0.30 -2.66 11.88
N THR A 138 1.18 -2.45 10.89
CA THR A 138 1.56 -3.49 9.92
C THR A 138 2.38 -4.59 10.59
N GLN A 139 2.00 -5.85 10.38
CA GLN A 139 2.67 -7.00 11.02
C GLN A 139 2.31 -8.36 10.40
N PHE A 140 3.15 -9.35 10.71
CA PHE A 140 2.88 -10.77 10.51
C PHE A 140 2.85 -11.47 11.88
N VAL A 141 1.93 -12.40 12.08
CA VAL A 141 1.85 -13.25 13.28
C VAL A 141 1.94 -14.70 12.83
N ASN A 142 2.90 -15.42 13.41
CA ASN A 142 3.12 -16.85 13.18
C ASN A 142 3.20 -17.23 11.69
N LEU A 143 3.95 -16.44 10.91
CA LEU A 143 4.23 -16.74 9.51
C LEU A 143 5.13 -17.98 9.42
N ARG A 144 4.80 -18.92 8.54
CA ARG A 144 5.52 -20.18 8.35
C ARG A 144 5.68 -20.52 6.88
N LEU A 145 6.78 -21.18 6.55
CA LEU A 145 7.04 -21.80 5.26
C LEU A 145 7.32 -23.29 5.46
N CYS A 146 6.55 -24.15 4.80
CA CYS A 146 6.62 -25.60 4.96
C CYS A 146 6.54 -26.04 6.44
N GLY A 147 5.74 -25.32 7.24
CA GLY A 147 5.60 -25.52 8.69
C GLY A 147 6.69 -24.86 9.56
N PHE A 148 7.82 -24.44 8.98
CA PHE A 148 8.92 -23.79 9.70
C PHE A 148 8.66 -22.29 9.91
N PRO A 149 8.89 -21.75 11.12
CA PRO A 149 8.70 -20.33 11.39
C PRO A 149 9.54 -19.40 10.50
N ILE A 150 8.92 -18.28 10.08
CA ILE A 150 9.57 -17.16 9.42
C ILE A 150 9.52 -15.95 10.34
N THR A 151 10.68 -15.35 10.62
CA THR A 151 10.77 -14.05 11.28
C THR A 151 11.02 -12.97 10.23
N VAL A 152 10.07 -12.05 10.08
CA VAL A 152 10.18 -10.87 9.21
C VAL A 152 10.39 -9.63 10.08
N THR A 153 11.52 -8.94 9.91
CA THR A 153 11.79 -7.67 10.59
C THR A 153 11.36 -6.51 9.71
N LEU A 154 10.44 -5.67 10.21
CA LEU A 154 9.89 -4.55 9.45
C LEU A 154 10.60 -3.21 9.75
N ASP A 155 10.66 -2.35 8.72
CA ASP A 155 11.02 -0.94 8.76
C ASP A 155 9.78 -0.08 8.56
N LEU A 156 9.08 0.20 9.67
CA LEU A 156 7.86 1.01 9.61
C LEU A 156 8.14 2.50 9.34
N ASN A 157 9.40 2.89 9.17
CA ASN A 157 9.85 4.22 8.81
C ASN A 157 10.59 4.25 7.46
N VAL A 158 10.28 3.32 6.54
CA VAL A 158 10.97 3.19 5.25
C VAL A 158 10.97 4.48 4.40
N CYS A 159 9.92 5.30 4.51
CA CYS A 159 9.82 6.58 3.80
C CYS A 159 10.58 7.72 4.49
N GLY A 160 11.08 7.51 5.71
CA GLY A 160 11.69 8.55 6.54
C GLY A 160 10.69 9.60 7.02
N ASP A 161 11.22 10.73 7.48
CA ASP A 161 10.42 11.87 7.89
C ASP A 161 9.72 12.54 6.71
N LYS A 162 8.63 13.26 6.99
CA LYS A 162 7.97 14.11 5.99
C LYS A 162 8.99 15.09 5.39
N PRO A 163 9.13 15.16 4.05
CA PRO A 163 10.03 16.12 3.43
C PRO A 163 9.66 17.57 3.75
N THR A 164 10.67 18.44 3.88
CA THR A 164 10.49 19.86 4.20
C THR A 164 9.84 20.62 3.05
N GLY A 165 9.00 21.62 3.37
CA GLY A 165 8.42 22.52 2.37
C GLY A 165 7.52 21.83 1.34
N ASP A 166 6.81 20.77 1.76
CA ASP A 166 5.92 19.98 0.89
C ASP A 166 6.60 19.41 -0.37
N GLN A 167 7.89 19.10 -0.27
CA GLN A 167 8.58 18.31 -1.28
C GLN A 167 8.04 16.87 -1.31
N SER A 168 8.01 16.26 -2.49
CA SER A 168 7.58 14.86 -2.62
C SER A 168 8.60 13.92 -1.98
N TYR A 169 8.14 12.79 -1.41
CA TYR A 169 9.05 11.70 -1.01
C TYR A 169 9.89 11.21 -2.19
N LEU A 170 9.40 11.38 -3.42
CA LEU A 170 10.10 11.01 -4.66
C LEU A 170 11.24 11.97 -5.04
N THR A 171 11.48 13.04 -4.28
CA THR A 171 12.67 13.90 -4.42
C THR A 171 13.71 13.66 -3.34
N ASN A 172 13.44 12.78 -2.37
CA ASN A 172 14.40 12.42 -1.33
C ASN A 172 15.47 11.47 -1.89
N MET A 173 16.67 12.01 -2.11
CA MET A 173 17.78 11.28 -2.73
C MET A 173 18.28 10.10 -1.90
N ASP A 174 18.26 10.18 -0.57
CA ASP A 174 18.67 9.07 0.29
C ASP A 174 17.67 7.91 0.20
N PHE A 175 16.37 8.23 0.28
CA PHE A 175 15.29 7.26 0.09
C PHE A 175 15.34 6.59 -1.29
N LEU A 176 15.54 7.35 -2.36
CA LEU A 176 15.67 6.83 -3.71
C LEU A 176 16.92 5.95 -3.87
N ARG A 177 18.07 6.39 -3.34
CA ARG A 177 19.33 5.62 -3.41
C ARG A 177 19.19 4.28 -2.70
N ASP A 178 18.62 4.28 -1.49
CA ASP A 178 18.47 3.06 -0.69
C ASP A 178 17.47 2.10 -1.33
N THR A 179 16.36 2.62 -1.85
CA THR A 179 15.38 1.84 -2.63
C THR A 179 16.02 1.23 -3.87
N ARG A 180 16.73 2.04 -4.67
CA ARG A 180 17.45 1.57 -5.87
C ARG A 180 18.42 0.45 -5.53
N LYS A 181 19.22 0.62 -4.48
CA LYS A 181 20.22 -0.37 -4.05
C LYS A 181 19.58 -1.72 -3.70
N ARG A 182 18.40 -1.73 -3.07
CA ARG A 182 17.67 -2.97 -2.76
C ARG A 182 17.08 -3.61 -4.02
N VAL A 183 16.39 -2.83 -4.84
CA VAL A 183 15.79 -3.29 -6.10
C VAL A 183 16.85 -3.89 -7.03
N ASP A 184 18.01 -3.25 -7.14
CA ASP A 184 19.14 -3.70 -7.95
C ASP A 184 19.69 -5.06 -7.48
N ARG A 185 19.83 -5.28 -6.16
CA ARG A 185 20.26 -6.57 -5.61
C ARG A 185 19.30 -7.70 -5.95
N ILE A 186 18.00 -7.42 -5.96
CA ILE A 186 16.97 -8.40 -6.32
C ILE A 186 17.01 -8.66 -7.83
N ALA A 187 16.93 -7.61 -8.66
CA ALA A 187 16.91 -7.69 -10.13
C ALA A 187 18.10 -8.46 -10.73
N ASN A 188 19.28 -8.26 -10.14
CA ASN A 188 20.52 -8.92 -10.56
C ASN A 188 20.73 -10.31 -9.95
N CYS A 189 19.75 -10.84 -9.20
CA CYS A 189 19.86 -12.19 -8.67
C CYS A 189 19.63 -13.25 -9.74
N GLY A 190 20.45 -14.31 -9.75
CA GLY A 190 20.50 -15.32 -10.81
C GLY A 190 19.39 -16.37 -10.80
N PHE A 191 18.56 -16.42 -9.75
CA PHE A 191 17.57 -17.50 -9.55
C PHE A 191 16.12 -17.00 -9.42
N LEU A 192 15.83 -15.76 -9.81
CA LEU A 192 14.46 -15.25 -9.84
C LEU A 192 13.63 -15.90 -10.93
N PRO A 193 12.36 -16.24 -10.67
CA PRO A 193 11.39 -16.55 -11.73
C PRO A 193 11.27 -15.40 -12.73
N GLU A 194 11.04 -15.71 -14.01
CA GLU A 194 11.04 -14.71 -15.10
C GLU A 194 10.08 -13.54 -14.84
N ALA A 195 8.86 -13.83 -14.38
CA ALA A 195 7.85 -12.81 -14.07
C ALA A 195 8.33 -11.84 -12.97
N VAL A 196 8.95 -12.39 -11.93
CA VAL A 196 9.51 -11.62 -10.80
C VAL A 196 10.71 -10.80 -11.26
N LYS A 197 11.61 -11.41 -12.04
CA LYS A 197 12.77 -10.71 -12.61
C LYS A 197 12.30 -9.49 -13.42
N LYS A 198 11.36 -9.69 -14.35
CA LYS A 198 10.78 -8.62 -15.17
C LYS A 198 10.15 -7.52 -14.31
N GLN A 199 9.47 -7.88 -13.23
CA GLN A 199 8.89 -6.92 -12.29
C GLN A 199 9.96 -6.04 -11.62
N TYR A 200 11.05 -6.63 -11.14
CA TYR A 200 12.14 -5.88 -10.50
C TYR A 200 12.99 -5.09 -11.50
N ASP A 201 13.22 -5.62 -12.72
CA ASP A 201 13.86 -4.88 -13.81
C ASP A 201 13.04 -3.63 -14.19
N ASN A 202 11.71 -3.76 -14.27
CA ASN A 202 10.81 -2.63 -14.51
C ASN A 202 10.89 -1.61 -13.38
N ARG A 203 10.89 -2.04 -12.11
CA ARG A 203 11.04 -1.14 -10.95
C ARG A 203 12.36 -0.37 -10.99
N LEU A 204 13.45 -1.03 -11.36
CA LEU A 204 14.75 -0.36 -11.52
C LEU A 204 14.68 0.71 -12.61
N GLY A 205 14.08 0.38 -13.76
CA GLY A 205 13.84 1.33 -14.83
C GLY A 205 12.91 2.49 -14.45
N GLU A 206 11.91 2.26 -13.60
CA GLU A 206 11.05 3.33 -13.06
C GLU A 206 11.86 4.31 -12.21
N ILE A 207 12.70 3.81 -11.31
CA ILE A 207 13.56 4.64 -10.44
C ILE A 207 14.51 5.50 -11.27
N ASP A 208 15.18 4.90 -12.26
CA ASP A 208 16.16 5.60 -13.11
C ASP A 208 15.51 6.71 -13.97
N ARG A 209 14.21 6.59 -14.27
CA ARG A 209 13.46 7.58 -15.08
C ARG A 209 12.79 8.68 -14.26
N LEU A 210 12.66 8.54 -12.94
CA LEU A 210 11.97 9.51 -12.07
C LEU A 210 12.39 10.98 -12.26
N PRO A 211 13.70 11.31 -12.41
CA PRO A 211 14.13 12.69 -12.53
C PRO A 211 13.55 13.40 -13.76
N ASN A 212 13.32 12.65 -14.84
CA ASN A 212 12.94 13.18 -16.15
C ASN A 212 11.47 12.92 -16.51
N ARG A 213 10.70 12.28 -15.62
CA ARG A 213 9.32 11.90 -15.90
C ARG A 213 8.39 13.09 -15.67
N GLU A 214 7.51 13.35 -16.63
CA GLU A 214 6.35 14.23 -16.46
C GLU A 214 5.11 13.39 -16.11
N GLY A 215 4.16 13.96 -15.36
CA GLY A 215 2.92 13.27 -14.97
C GLY A 215 3.07 12.36 -13.75
N GLU A 216 2.37 11.21 -13.78
CA GLU A 216 2.36 10.24 -12.68
C GLU A 216 3.76 9.69 -12.40
N LYS A 217 4.16 9.76 -11.14
CA LYS A 217 5.45 9.26 -10.65
C LYS A 217 5.19 8.27 -9.53
N LYS A 218 5.85 7.13 -9.56
CA LYS A 218 5.76 6.15 -8.49
C LYS A 218 7.03 5.34 -8.38
N ILE A 219 7.25 4.82 -7.18
CA ILE A 219 8.27 3.80 -6.91
C ILE A 219 7.69 2.75 -5.97
N THR A 220 8.23 1.54 -6.02
CA THR A 220 8.00 0.52 -5.00
C THR A 220 9.25 0.33 -4.16
N CYS A 221 9.12 0.44 -2.85
CA CYS A 221 10.14 0.11 -1.86
C CYS A 221 9.66 -1.04 -0.95
N SER A 222 10.49 -1.47 0.01
CA SER A 222 10.15 -2.58 0.91
C SER A 222 10.19 -2.18 2.38
N LEU A 223 9.12 -2.50 3.11
CA LEU A 223 9.05 -2.47 4.57
C LEU A 223 9.92 -3.54 5.22
N VAL A 224 10.52 -4.48 4.50
CA VAL A 224 11.27 -5.57 5.13
C VAL A 224 12.74 -5.19 5.24
N LYS A 225 13.28 -5.26 6.46
CA LYS A 225 14.72 -5.14 6.74
C LYS A 225 15.44 -6.46 6.53
N SER A 226 14.83 -7.55 6.97
CA SER A 226 15.41 -8.88 6.89
C SER A 226 14.33 -9.95 7.06
N ILE A 227 14.54 -11.09 6.41
CA ILE A 227 13.78 -12.33 6.57
C ILE A 227 14.72 -13.38 7.14
N LYS A 228 14.24 -14.17 8.10
CA LYS A 228 14.92 -15.37 8.60
C LYS A 228 13.94 -16.52 8.61
N VAL A 229 14.33 -17.65 8.02
CA VAL A 229 13.54 -18.88 8.04
C VAL A 229 14.23 -19.87 8.96
N GLU A 230 13.52 -20.36 9.96
CA GLU A 230 14.05 -21.42 10.81
C GLU A 230 14.24 -22.70 10.00
N HIS A 231 15.32 -23.43 10.28
CA HIS A 231 15.64 -24.68 9.56
C HIS A 231 15.72 -24.54 8.03
N GLU A 232 16.11 -23.37 7.51
CA GLU A 232 16.26 -23.08 6.07
C GLU A 232 16.94 -24.21 5.27
N LYS A 233 18.00 -24.81 5.81
CA LYS A 233 18.74 -25.93 5.19
C LYS A 233 17.90 -27.20 4.95
N GLN A 234 16.75 -27.33 5.62
CA GLN A 234 15.82 -28.45 5.46
C GLN A 234 14.77 -28.19 4.37
N ILE A 235 14.72 -26.98 3.80
CA ILE A 235 13.76 -26.59 2.76
C ILE A 235 14.50 -26.56 1.42
N PRO A 236 14.41 -27.60 0.58
CA PRO A 236 15.18 -27.69 -0.64
C PRO A 236 14.78 -26.62 -1.66
N GLY A 237 15.77 -25.95 -2.26
CA GLY A 237 15.52 -24.92 -3.29
C GLY A 237 14.88 -23.64 -2.74
N LEU A 238 14.97 -23.42 -1.44
CA LEU A 238 14.68 -22.13 -0.81
C LEU A 238 15.85 -21.17 -1.01
N GLU A 239 15.53 -19.98 -1.47
CA GLU A 239 16.46 -18.87 -1.58
C GLU A 239 15.80 -17.58 -1.07
N ILE A 240 16.57 -16.76 -0.34
CA ILE A 240 16.08 -15.52 0.27
C ILE A 240 16.95 -14.35 -0.20
N ILE A 241 16.32 -13.32 -0.78
CA ILE A 241 17.00 -12.10 -1.23
C ILE A 241 16.19 -10.90 -0.75
N GLU A 242 16.75 -10.07 0.13
CA GLU A 242 16.07 -8.87 0.66
C GLU A 242 14.68 -9.20 1.22
N ASN A 243 13.62 -8.75 0.53
CA ASN A 243 12.23 -8.96 0.86
C ASN A 243 11.54 -10.04 0.01
N VAL A 244 12.30 -10.79 -0.78
CA VAL A 244 11.80 -11.81 -1.69
C VAL A 244 12.28 -13.18 -1.22
N LEU A 245 11.33 -14.10 -1.12
CA LEU A 245 11.58 -15.52 -0.91
C LEU A 245 11.25 -16.26 -2.20
N VAL A 246 12.16 -17.08 -2.69
CA VAL A 246 11.93 -17.97 -3.83
C VAL A 246 12.00 -19.40 -3.33
N LEU A 247 10.95 -20.18 -3.62
CA LEU A 247 10.92 -21.61 -3.34
C LEU A 247 10.65 -22.34 -4.65
N ARG A 248 11.54 -23.27 -5.01
CA ARG A 248 11.37 -24.11 -6.19
C ARG A 248 9.98 -24.76 -6.21
N ASP A 249 9.36 -24.81 -7.38
CA ASP A 249 8.03 -25.37 -7.65
C ASP A 249 6.83 -24.65 -7.00
N PHE A 250 7.03 -23.91 -5.90
CA PHE A 250 6.02 -23.05 -5.29
C PHE A 250 5.93 -21.66 -5.94
N GLY A 251 7.07 -21.04 -6.25
CA GLY A 251 7.15 -19.69 -6.84
C GLY A 251 7.92 -18.70 -5.96
N ALA A 252 7.53 -17.43 -6.00
CA ALA A 252 8.17 -16.36 -5.25
C ALA A 252 7.17 -15.54 -4.43
N VAL A 253 7.61 -15.07 -3.28
CA VAL A 253 6.83 -14.23 -2.36
C VAL A 253 7.62 -12.97 -2.06
N SER A 254 7.11 -11.82 -2.48
CA SER A 254 7.61 -10.52 -2.03
C SER A 254 6.84 -10.07 -0.79
N PHE A 255 7.56 -9.75 0.27
CA PHE A 255 7.01 -9.34 1.56
C PHE A 255 7.05 -7.82 1.71
N GLY A 256 5.95 -7.25 2.23
CA GLY A 256 5.85 -5.86 2.68
C GLY A 256 6.28 -4.85 1.64
N GLU A 257 5.62 -4.81 0.49
CA GLU A 257 5.89 -3.82 -0.57
C GLU A 257 5.13 -2.53 -0.30
N VAL A 258 5.77 -1.38 -0.54
CA VAL A 258 5.15 -0.05 -0.43
C VAL A 258 5.31 0.68 -1.74
N GLU A 259 4.20 0.96 -2.40
CA GLU A 259 4.16 1.89 -3.52
C GLU A 259 3.99 3.31 -2.96
N VAL A 260 4.91 4.20 -3.31
CA VAL A 260 4.85 5.64 -3.02
C VAL A 260 4.70 6.34 -4.36
N GLY A 261 3.66 7.17 -4.51
CA GLY A 261 3.42 7.80 -5.79
C GLY A 261 2.67 9.13 -5.73
N LEU A 262 2.63 9.76 -6.91
CA LEU A 262 1.90 10.97 -7.24
C LEU A 262 0.88 10.59 -8.31
N GLU A 263 -0.41 10.72 -7.99
CA GLU A 263 -1.50 10.52 -8.96
C GLU A 263 -2.14 11.87 -9.32
N ALA A 264 -2.50 12.06 -10.59
CA ALA A 264 -3.22 13.26 -10.99
C ALA A 264 -4.63 13.25 -10.37
N ALA A 265 -5.15 14.43 -10.03
CA ALA A 265 -6.56 14.59 -9.77
C ALA A 265 -7.35 14.20 -11.04
N THR A 266 -8.12 13.11 -10.98
CA THR A 266 -9.00 12.67 -12.08
C THR A 266 -10.44 13.06 -11.77
N ALA A 267 -11.33 13.11 -12.76
CA ALA A 267 -12.77 13.34 -12.55
C ALA A 267 -13.46 12.32 -11.61
N ALA A 268 -12.85 11.15 -11.38
CA ALA A 268 -13.30 10.18 -10.38
C ALA A 268 -12.85 10.52 -8.94
N ASN A 269 -11.86 11.40 -8.81
CA ASN A 269 -11.38 12.01 -7.57
C ASN A 269 -11.83 13.49 -7.44
N GLU A 270 -12.23 14.17 -8.52
CA GLU A 270 -12.86 15.50 -8.50
C GLU A 270 -14.39 15.36 -8.45
N PHE A 271 -14.99 15.52 -7.27
CA PHE A 271 -16.43 15.76 -7.18
C PHE A 271 -16.68 17.26 -6.97
N ARG A 272 -17.41 17.87 -7.91
CA ARG A 272 -18.01 19.23 -7.91
C ARG A 272 -17.39 20.25 -6.93
N ARG A 273 -16.50 21.11 -7.44
CA ARG A 273 -16.51 22.51 -7.02
C ARG A 273 -17.91 23.06 -7.33
N PRO A 274 -18.67 23.58 -6.35
CA PRO A 274 -19.86 24.36 -6.68
C PRO A 274 -19.38 25.67 -7.28
N ASN A 275 -19.32 25.75 -8.62
CA ASN A 275 -18.90 26.90 -9.42
C ASN A 275 -17.54 27.53 -9.00
N PRO A 276 -16.44 27.28 -9.71
CA PRO A 276 -15.37 28.27 -9.70
C PRO A 276 -15.93 29.52 -10.39
N GLU A 277 -16.20 30.58 -9.63
CA GLU A 277 -16.30 31.89 -10.26
C GLU A 277 -15.02 32.12 -11.07
N PRO A 278 -15.12 32.66 -12.30
CA PRO A 278 -13.97 32.88 -13.16
C PRO A 278 -13.14 34.03 -12.58
N HIS A 279 -12.31 33.74 -11.58
CA HIS A 279 -11.20 34.61 -11.22
C HIS A 279 -10.07 34.38 -12.21
N ASN A 280 -10.01 35.28 -13.20
CA ASN A 280 -8.84 35.69 -13.96
C ASN A 280 -7.72 34.64 -14.16
N GLY A 281 -7.76 33.95 -15.30
CA GLY A 281 -6.58 33.75 -16.14
C GLY A 281 -5.51 32.72 -15.72
N HIS A 282 -5.62 32.05 -14.57
CA HIS A 282 -4.70 30.96 -14.22
C HIS A 282 -5.45 29.68 -13.85
N HIS A 283 -5.90 28.94 -14.87
CA HIS A 283 -6.14 27.51 -14.73
C HIS A 283 -4.79 26.84 -14.48
N GLN A 284 -4.39 26.66 -13.21
CA GLN A 284 -3.31 25.73 -12.87
C GLN A 284 -3.87 24.31 -13.01
N PRO A 285 -3.43 23.52 -14.00
CA PRO A 285 -3.88 22.15 -14.15
C PRO A 285 -3.14 21.27 -13.13
N SER A 286 -3.87 20.32 -12.54
CA SER A 286 -3.38 19.12 -11.84
C SER A 286 -2.58 19.34 -10.55
N SER A 287 -3.26 19.52 -9.42
CA SER A 287 -2.63 19.20 -8.12
C SER A 287 -2.44 17.69 -8.05
N MET A 288 -1.20 17.23 -8.24
CA MET A 288 -0.82 15.84 -7.99
C MET A 288 -1.02 15.50 -6.52
N SER A 289 -1.59 14.34 -6.23
CA SER A 289 -1.87 13.88 -4.87
C SER A 289 -0.94 12.74 -4.48
N ASN A 290 -0.40 12.79 -3.26
CA ASN A 290 0.51 11.77 -2.74
C ASN A 290 -0.29 10.55 -2.27
N TYR A 291 0.04 9.38 -2.79
CA TYR A 291 -0.55 8.13 -2.31
C TYR A 291 0.51 7.15 -1.83
N PHE A 292 0.08 6.29 -0.91
CA PHE A 292 0.86 5.22 -0.32
C PHE A 292 0.01 3.96 -0.35
N GLU A 293 0.55 2.89 -0.91
CA GLU A 293 -0.11 1.59 -0.94
C GLU A 293 0.82 0.52 -0.37
N VAL A 294 0.35 -0.22 0.63
CA VAL A 294 1.06 -1.35 1.23
C VAL A 294 0.45 -2.65 0.75
N THR A 295 1.29 -3.57 0.29
CA THR A 295 0.94 -4.96 -0.01
C THR A 295 1.78 -5.89 0.85
N MET A 296 1.13 -6.72 1.69
CA MET A 296 1.86 -7.54 2.66
C MET A 296 2.51 -8.76 2.04
N LEU A 297 1.78 -9.49 1.18
CA LEU A 297 2.34 -10.58 0.39
C LEU A 297 1.96 -10.34 -1.06
N ASN A 298 2.95 -10.31 -1.94
CA ASN A 298 2.77 -10.30 -3.38
C ASN A 298 3.44 -11.55 -3.94
N MET A 299 2.63 -12.52 -4.32
CA MET A 299 3.05 -13.88 -4.65
C MET A 299 2.92 -14.11 -6.14
N GLU A 300 3.99 -14.60 -6.75
CA GLU A 300 3.97 -15.18 -8.09
C GLU A 300 4.15 -16.68 -7.97
N LEU A 301 3.06 -17.41 -8.17
CA LEU A 301 2.97 -18.84 -7.92
C LEU A 301 3.50 -19.65 -9.11
N GLY A 302 4.08 -20.82 -8.81
CA GLY A 302 4.87 -21.67 -9.71
C GLY A 302 4.17 -22.95 -10.17
N CYS A 303 4.96 -24.02 -10.37
CA CYS A 303 4.55 -25.25 -11.04
C CYS A 303 3.34 -25.97 -10.41
N VAL A 304 3.15 -25.90 -9.09
CA VAL A 304 2.02 -26.56 -8.40
C VAL A 304 0.69 -25.83 -8.67
N GLY A 305 0.75 -24.53 -8.94
CA GLY A 305 -0.35 -23.74 -9.45
C GLY A 305 0.16 -22.36 -9.82
N SER A 306 -0.01 -21.96 -11.08
CA SER A 306 0.54 -20.71 -11.60
C SER A 306 -0.46 -19.58 -11.45
N GLY A 307 0.04 -18.37 -11.22
CA GLY A 307 -0.81 -17.20 -11.02
C GLY A 307 -0.16 -16.15 -10.14
N SER A 308 -0.87 -15.04 -9.93
CA SER A 308 -0.47 -13.97 -9.01
C SER A 308 -1.48 -13.85 -7.89
N VAL A 309 -1.03 -13.69 -6.65
CA VAL A 309 -1.90 -13.51 -5.48
C VAL A 309 -1.34 -12.43 -4.58
N LYS A 310 -2.19 -11.45 -4.23
CA LYS A 310 -1.86 -10.37 -3.31
C LYS A 310 -2.71 -10.46 -2.05
N VAL A 311 -2.04 -10.40 -0.90
CA VAL A 311 -2.65 -10.45 0.42
C VAL A 311 -2.37 -9.16 1.18
N GLY A 312 -3.42 -8.64 1.84
CA GLY A 312 -3.32 -7.51 2.74
C GLY A 312 -2.92 -6.23 2.01
N GLN A 313 -3.85 -5.67 1.23
CA GLN A 313 -3.64 -4.40 0.54
C GLN A 313 -4.33 -3.25 1.27
N SER A 314 -3.62 -2.15 1.45
CA SER A 314 -4.14 -0.92 2.06
C SER A 314 -3.51 0.29 1.38
N LYS A 315 -4.36 1.15 0.82
CA LYS A 315 -3.99 2.39 0.14
C LYS A 315 -4.57 3.58 0.90
N THR A 316 -3.75 4.62 1.08
CA THR A 316 -4.18 5.95 1.52
C THR A 316 -3.67 7.01 0.55
N ASN A 317 -4.49 8.01 0.33
CA ASN A 317 -4.21 9.26 -0.34
C ASN A 317 -4.95 10.36 0.45
N GLY A 318 -4.73 11.61 0.12
CA GLY A 318 -5.46 12.74 0.65
C GLY A 318 -5.08 14.00 -0.10
N GLN A 319 -6.08 14.85 -0.37
CA GLN A 319 -5.85 16.08 -1.09
C GLN A 319 -6.35 17.27 -0.26
N THR A 320 -5.45 18.20 -0.01
CA THR A 320 -5.74 19.46 0.69
C THR A 320 -5.80 20.59 -0.32
N SER A 321 -6.85 21.42 -0.26
CA SER A 321 -7.01 22.61 -1.10
C SER A 321 -7.41 23.82 -0.25
N PRO A 322 -6.95 25.05 -0.60
CA PRO A 322 -7.40 26.29 0.02
C PRO A 322 -8.84 26.66 -0.35
#